data_AF-A0A9E0JLI2-F1
#
_entry.id   AF-A0A9E0JLI2-F1
#
_cell.length_a   1.000
_cell.length_b   1.000
_cell.length_c   1.000
_cell.angle_alpha   90.00
_cell.angle_beta   90.00
_cell.angle_gamma   90.00
#
_symmetry.space_group_name_H-M   'P 1'
#
loop_
_entity.id
_entity.type
_entity.pdbx_description
1 polymer ?
#
loop_
_entity_poly.entity_id
_entity_poly.type
_entity_poly.pdbx_seq_one_letter_code
_entity_poly.pdbx_strand_id
1 'polypeptide(L)'
;MFGVIKIERIGGGFFKRLRYRLFPPEPVIERISVLGSAPFFTLTLVCDENEEVDTGEIYSLLGRCAGRVIVCGGTITEDEKVKNFEPRILPSVMLFNSAVDYIKKCSLPPEKTSVAVMDFNGFQKDKLSLLVPLASNLKVITGNPEEFSPVRRRLYDDWGLAMTVTENVNEAGGCTFVIAPRTDKSNPDG
;
A
#
# COMPACT_ATOMS: atom_id res chain seq x y z
N MET A 1 11.17 7.11 0.20
CA MET A 1 11.03 7.80 1.49
C MET A 1 9.79 8.68 1.41
N PHE A 2 9.00 8.75 2.48
CA PHE A 2 7.79 9.57 2.56
C PHE A 2 7.92 10.52 3.75
N GLY A 3 7.14 11.60 3.74
CA GLY A 3 7.00 12.50 4.89
C GLY A 3 5.73 12.19 5.68
N VAL A 4 5.73 12.42 6.98
CA VAL A 4 4.52 12.41 7.81
C VAL A 4 4.30 13.84 8.28
N ILE A 5 3.17 14.43 7.91
CA ILE A 5 2.81 15.79 8.34
C ILE A 5 1.87 15.67 9.52
N LYS A 6 2.22 16.30 10.63
CA LYS A 6 1.34 16.49 11.78
C LYS A 6 0.83 17.93 11.75
N ILE A 7 -0.48 18.09 11.61
CA ILE A 7 -1.11 19.42 11.62
C ILE A 7 -1.70 19.62 13.01
N GLU A 8 -1.19 20.60 13.73
CA GLU A 8 -1.72 21.06 15.01
C GLU A 8 -2.54 22.33 14.78
N ARG A 9 -3.86 22.23 14.98
CA ARG A 9 -4.77 23.36 14.81
C ARG A 9 -4.90 24.14 16.10
N ILE A 10 -4.54 25.43 16.09
CA ILE A 10 -4.78 26.32 17.22
C ILE A 10 -6.25 26.78 17.17
N GLY A 11 -7.09 26.14 17.98
CA GLY A 11 -8.43 26.62 18.29
C GLY A 11 -8.45 27.63 19.46
N GLY A 12 -9.45 28.53 19.47
CA GLY A 12 -9.77 29.39 20.62
C GLY A 12 -9.98 30.88 20.31
N GLY A 13 -10.16 31.66 21.38
CA GLY A 13 -10.54 33.08 21.29
C GLY A 13 -9.46 34.01 20.70
N PHE A 14 -9.89 35.24 20.38
CA PHE A 14 -9.13 36.29 19.67
C PHE A 14 -7.65 36.42 20.10
N PHE A 15 -7.35 36.37 21.39
CA PHE A 15 -5.97 36.51 21.91
C PHE A 15 -5.02 35.40 21.45
N LYS A 16 -5.49 34.14 21.34
CA LYS A 16 -4.65 33.03 20.88
C LYS A 16 -4.30 33.18 19.39
N ARG A 17 -5.28 33.57 18.57
CA ARG A 17 -5.08 33.86 17.15
C ARG A 17 -4.17 35.07 16.93
N LEU A 18 -4.33 36.12 17.73
CA LEU A 18 -3.46 37.30 17.66
C LEU A 18 -2.01 36.93 18.02
N ARG A 19 -1.80 36.11 19.06
CA ARG A 19 -0.47 35.63 19.43
C ARG A 19 0.18 34.79 18.32
N TYR A 20 -0.58 33.88 17.70
CA TYR A 20 -0.10 33.09 16.57
C TYR A 20 0.34 33.98 15.40
N ARG A 21 -0.43 35.00 15.03
CA ARG A 21 -0.06 35.93 13.95
C ARG A 21 1.17 36.77 14.25
N LEU A 22 1.39 37.14 15.51
CA LEU A 22 2.54 37.94 15.93
C LEU A 22 3.80 37.08 16.14
N PHE A 23 3.62 35.82 16.55
CA PHE A 23 4.68 34.88 16.89
C PHE A 23 4.29 33.49 16.36
N PRO A 24 4.35 33.28 15.03
CA PRO A 24 4.06 31.98 14.46
C PRO A 24 5.09 30.97 14.99
N PRO A 25 4.66 29.84 15.55
CA PRO A 25 5.57 28.78 15.95
C PRO A 25 6.33 28.24 14.74
N GLU A 26 7.62 27.96 14.93
CA GLU A 26 8.45 27.41 13.85
C GLU A 26 8.06 25.96 13.54
N PRO A 27 8.02 25.58 12.26
CA PRO A 27 7.90 24.18 11.85
C PRO A 27 9.02 23.32 12.43
N VAL A 28 8.68 22.13 12.90
CA VAL A 28 9.66 21.17 13.42
C VAL A 28 9.78 20.00 12.47
N ILE A 29 11.00 19.74 11.98
CA ILE A 29 11.31 18.57 11.15
C ILE A 29 12.23 17.61 11.89
N GLU A 30 11.84 16.33 11.94
CA GLU A 30 12.62 15.28 12.60
C GLU A 30 12.77 14.07 11.68
N ARG A 31 13.93 13.41 11.74
CA ARG A 31 14.16 12.14 11.06
C ARG A 31 13.91 10.98 12.01
N ILE A 32 12.89 10.20 11.73
CA ILE A 32 12.51 9.05 12.54
C ILE A 32 13.15 7.79 11.95
N SER A 33 13.87 7.06 12.79
CA SER A 33 14.43 5.74 12.46
C SER A 33 13.72 4.67 13.27
N VAL A 34 13.09 3.73 12.59
CA VAL A 34 12.39 2.59 13.21
C VAL A 34 13.15 1.32 12.86
N LEU A 35 13.46 0.50 13.87
CA LEU A 35 14.19 -0.75 13.66
C LEU A 35 13.44 -1.65 12.68
N GLY A 36 14.15 -2.16 11.66
CA GLY A 36 13.56 -3.03 10.62
C GLY A 36 12.71 -2.30 9.58
N SER A 37 12.69 -0.97 9.58
CA SER A 37 11.96 -0.16 8.59
C SER A 37 12.85 0.90 7.95
N ALA A 38 12.46 1.37 6.77
CA ALA A 38 13.11 2.52 6.17
C ALA A 38 12.82 3.78 7.02
N PRO A 39 13.81 4.65 7.27
CA PRO A 39 13.60 5.89 8.00
C PRO A 39 12.66 6.83 7.20
N PHE A 40 11.96 7.70 7.92
CA PHE A 40 11.06 8.71 7.35
C PHE A 40 11.20 10.04 8.10
N PHE A 41 10.62 11.10 7.54
CA PHE A 41 10.63 12.42 8.17
C PHE A 41 9.26 12.74 8.75
N THR A 42 9.21 13.34 9.93
CA THR A 42 8.02 13.99 10.47
C THR A 42 8.18 15.50 10.35
N LEU A 43 7.14 16.18 9.84
CA LEU A 43 7.03 17.63 9.80
C LEU A 43 5.81 18.02 10.66
N THR A 44 6.04 18.75 11.74
CA THR A 44 4.96 19.31 12.57
C THR A 44 4.73 20.75 12.15
N LEU A 45 3.50 21.03 11.71
CA LEU A 45 3.02 22.36 11.35
C LEU A 45 1.92 22.76 12.32
N VAL A 46 1.97 24.00 12.77
CA VAL A 46 0.94 24.57 13.62
C VAL A 46 0.24 25.66 12.82
N CYS A 47 -1.07 25.53 12.67
CA CYS A 47 -1.88 26.44 11.85
C CYS A 47 -3.08 26.96 12.64
N ASP A 48 -3.61 28.14 12.29
CA ASP A 48 -4.93 28.55 12.78
C ASP A 48 -6.00 27.55 12.26
N GLU A 49 -7.13 27.46 12.94
CA GLU A 49 -8.24 26.58 12.61
C GLU A 49 -8.82 26.85 11.21
N ASN A 50 -8.76 28.11 10.76
CA ASN A 50 -9.29 28.56 9.47
C ASN A 50 -8.24 28.73 8.37
N GLU A 51 -6.97 28.44 8.65
CA GLU A 51 -5.87 28.68 7.71
C GLU A 51 -5.56 27.43 6.89
N GLU A 52 -5.36 27.57 5.59
CA GLU A 52 -4.87 26.44 4.79
C GLU A 52 -3.38 26.23 5.01
N VAL A 53 -2.94 24.97 4.95
CA VAL A 53 -1.53 24.64 5.13
C VAL A 53 -0.74 25.07 3.89
N ASP A 54 0.36 25.80 4.08
CA ASP A 54 1.23 26.25 2.99
C ASP A 54 2.03 25.07 2.40
N THR A 55 1.67 24.68 1.18
CA THR A 55 2.36 23.60 0.45
C THR A 55 3.78 23.99 0.02
N GLY A 56 4.06 25.28 -0.14
CA GLY A 56 5.41 25.80 -0.40
C GLY A 56 6.35 25.56 0.78
N GLU A 57 5.87 25.79 2.00
CA GLU A 57 6.60 25.51 3.24
C GLU A 57 6.84 24.00 3.40
N ILE A 58 5.83 23.17 3.14
CA ILE A 58 5.96 21.70 3.14
C ILE A 58 7.09 21.26 2.19
N TYR A 59 7.08 21.75 0.94
CA TYR A 59 8.09 21.39 -0.05
C TYR A 59 9.49 21.88 0.33
N SER A 60 9.60 23.11 0.86
CA SER A 60 10.88 23.67 1.31
C SER A 60 11.54 22.79 2.38
N LEU A 61 10.76 22.29 3.34
CA LEU A 61 11.26 21.53 4.49
C LEU A 61 11.43 20.03 4.18
N LEU A 62 10.47 19.40 3.53
CA LEU A 62 10.51 17.95 3.23
C LEU A 62 11.21 17.61 1.90
N GLY A 63 11.45 18.61 1.04
CA GLY A 63 12.05 18.43 -0.27
C GLY A 63 11.32 17.36 -1.09
N ARG A 64 12.06 16.37 -1.59
CA ARG A 64 11.50 15.27 -2.39
C ARG A 64 10.48 14.40 -1.63
N CYS A 65 10.49 14.41 -0.29
CA CYS A 65 9.50 13.66 0.49
C CYS A 65 8.11 14.29 0.43
N ALA A 66 8.00 15.57 0.04
CA ALA A 66 6.72 16.27 -0.08
C ALA A 66 5.78 15.65 -1.14
N GLY A 67 6.34 15.05 -2.19
CA GLY A 67 5.55 14.35 -3.21
C GLY A 67 4.94 13.02 -2.75
N ARG A 68 5.17 12.61 -1.50
CA ARG A 68 4.62 11.41 -0.86
C ARG A 68 4.45 11.69 0.64
N VAL A 69 3.35 12.31 1.02
CA VAL A 69 3.09 12.67 2.43
C VAL A 69 1.91 11.92 3.04
N ILE A 70 2.03 11.52 4.30
CA ILE A 70 0.93 11.01 5.11
C ILE A 70 0.53 12.12 6.07
N VAL A 71 -0.71 12.56 6.01
CA VAL A 71 -1.20 13.67 6.85
C VAL A 71 -1.91 13.11 8.09
N CYS A 72 -1.55 13.62 9.26
CA CYS A 72 -2.16 13.31 10.54
C CYS A 72 -2.74 14.58 11.16
N GLY A 73 -4.01 14.54 11.60
CA GLY A 73 -4.64 15.67 12.30
C GLY A 73 -5.24 16.75 11.40
N GLY A 74 -5.44 16.48 10.10
CA GLY A 74 -6.07 17.42 9.18
C GLY A 74 -6.00 16.95 7.73
N THR A 75 -6.19 17.88 6.81
CA THR A 75 -6.03 17.69 5.37
C THR A 75 -5.06 18.73 4.82
N ILE A 76 -4.46 18.41 3.68
CA ILE A 76 -3.71 19.35 2.86
C ILE A 76 -4.38 19.43 1.49
N THR A 77 -4.22 20.57 0.83
CA THR A 77 -4.53 20.70 -0.60
C THR A 77 -3.34 20.14 -1.38
N GLU A 78 -3.56 19.17 -2.24
CA GLU A 78 -2.49 18.63 -3.09
C GLU A 78 -2.14 19.59 -4.23
N ASP A 79 -0.87 19.58 -4.64
CA ASP A 79 -0.39 20.28 -5.82
C ASP A 79 0.66 19.44 -6.60
N GLU A 80 1.35 20.06 -7.56
CA GLU A 80 2.37 19.38 -8.36
C GLU A 80 3.53 18.79 -7.52
N LYS A 81 3.89 19.43 -6.40
CA LYS A 81 5.05 19.11 -5.56
C LYS A 81 4.68 18.40 -4.27
N VAL A 82 3.46 18.63 -3.76
CA VAL A 82 2.95 18.06 -2.51
C VAL A 82 1.77 17.15 -2.81
N LYS A 83 1.92 15.85 -2.52
CA LYS A 83 0.88 14.84 -2.82
C LYS A 83 0.70 13.87 -1.68
N ASN A 84 -0.54 13.49 -1.37
CA ASN A 84 -0.76 12.44 -0.40
C ASN A 84 -0.16 11.12 -0.89
N PHE A 85 0.44 10.40 0.04
CA PHE A 85 0.95 9.07 -0.21
C PHE A 85 -0.21 8.09 -0.18
N GLU A 86 -0.57 7.58 -1.36
CA GLU A 86 -1.48 6.45 -1.49
C GLU A 86 -0.67 5.15 -1.65
N PRO A 87 -0.73 4.22 -0.67
CA PRO A 87 0.00 2.98 -0.76
C PRO A 87 -0.66 2.05 -1.78
N ARG A 88 -0.19 2.03 -3.02
CA ARG A 88 -0.78 1.20 -4.09
C ARG A 88 -0.67 -0.31 -3.86
N ILE A 89 0.42 -0.76 -3.21
CA ILE A 89 0.70 -2.18 -3.00
C ILE A 89 0.06 -2.72 -1.71
N LEU A 90 -0.08 -1.89 -0.68
CA LEU A 90 -0.51 -2.35 0.65
C LEU A 90 -1.93 -2.98 0.65
N PRO A 91 -2.97 -2.38 0.04
CA PRO A 91 -4.29 -2.98 -0.01
C PRO A 91 -4.28 -4.35 -0.70
N SER A 92 -3.51 -4.49 -1.78
CA SER A 92 -3.35 -5.76 -2.51
C SER A 92 -2.75 -6.84 -1.61
N VAL A 93 -1.69 -6.49 -0.87
CA VAL A 93 -1.05 -7.37 0.12
C VAL A 93 -1.97 -7.73 1.28
N MET A 94 -2.70 -6.75 1.83
CA MET A 94 -3.63 -6.99 2.94
C MET A 94 -4.77 -7.92 2.52
N LEU A 95 -5.32 -7.75 1.32
CA LEU A 95 -6.35 -8.64 0.81
C LEU A 95 -5.83 -10.06 0.62
N PHE A 96 -4.65 -10.22 -0.01
CA PHE A 96 -4.05 -11.54 -0.19
C PHE A 96 -3.84 -12.25 1.15
N ASN A 97 -3.23 -11.57 2.13
CA ASN A 97 -3.01 -12.14 3.47
C ASN A 97 -4.32 -12.52 4.16
N SER A 98 -5.34 -11.66 4.06
CA SER A 98 -6.67 -11.92 4.64
C SER A 98 -7.35 -13.11 3.97
N ALA A 99 -7.22 -13.25 2.65
CA ALA A 99 -7.77 -14.37 1.91
C ALA A 99 -7.07 -15.69 2.28
N VAL A 100 -5.75 -15.70 2.40
CA VAL A 100 -5.00 -16.88 2.87
C VAL A 100 -5.47 -17.31 4.26
N ASP A 101 -5.63 -16.36 5.19
CA ASP A 101 -6.13 -16.65 6.54
C ASP A 101 -7.58 -17.16 6.53
N TYR A 102 -8.43 -16.59 5.69
CA TYR A 102 -9.80 -17.05 5.50
C TYR A 102 -9.85 -18.49 4.97
N ILE A 103 -9.09 -18.81 3.92
CA ILE A 103 -9.01 -20.16 3.34
C ILE A 103 -8.56 -21.19 4.39
N LYS A 104 -7.56 -20.84 5.21
CA LYS A 104 -7.12 -21.67 6.35
C LYS A 104 -8.27 -21.98 7.31
N LYS A 105 -9.08 -20.97 7.65
CA LYS A 105 -10.22 -21.13 8.57
C LYS A 105 -11.34 -21.97 7.99
N CYS A 106 -11.56 -21.96 6.67
CA CYS A 106 -12.55 -22.82 6.03
C CYS A 106 -12.29 -24.31 6.22
N SER A 107 -11.04 -24.71 6.52
CA SER A 107 -10.66 -26.11 6.78
C SER A 107 -11.11 -27.08 5.67
N LEU A 108 -11.14 -26.60 4.42
CA LEU A 108 -11.46 -27.45 3.28
C LEU A 108 -10.30 -28.42 3.01
N PRO A 109 -10.59 -29.65 2.55
CA PRO A 109 -9.54 -30.57 2.15
C PRO A 109 -8.70 -29.97 1.00
N PRO A 110 -7.37 -29.81 1.16
CA PRO A 110 -6.51 -29.20 0.14
C PRO A 110 -6.62 -29.91 -1.22
N GLU A 111 -6.78 -31.23 -1.24
CA GLU A 111 -6.92 -32.05 -2.44
C GLU A 111 -8.15 -31.68 -3.29
N LYS A 112 -9.18 -31.10 -2.67
CA LYS A 112 -10.42 -30.63 -3.33
C LYS A 112 -10.48 -29.11 -3.50
N THR A 113 -9.43 -28.41 -3.12
CA THR A 113 -9.40 -26.94 -3.09
C THR A 113 -8.51 -26.42 -4.22
N SER A 114 -9.07 -25.53 -5.03
CA SER A 114 -8.36 -24.82 -6.07
C SER A 114 -8.45 -23.31 -5.84
N VAL A 115 -7.34 -22.60 -6.06
CA VAL A 115 -7.26 -21.17 -5.80
C VAL A 115 -6.78 -20.44 -7.05
N ALA A 116 -7.58 -19.48 -7.52
CA ALA A 116 -7.16 -18.50 -8.50
C ALA A 116 -6.64 -17.24 -7.81
N VAL A 117 -5.50 -16.72 -8.25
CA VAL A 117 -4.92 -15.45 -7.79
C VAL A 117 -4.80 -14.52 -8.99
N MET A 118 -5.46 -13.36 -8.93
CA MET A 118 -5.33 -12.32 -9.95
C MET A 118 -4.21 -11.35 -9.52
N ASP A 119 -3.04 -11.50 -10.12
CA ASP A 119 -1.84 -10.72 -9.80
C ASP A 119 -1.20 -10.16 -11.07
N PHE A 120 -1.89 -9.20 -11.69
CA PHE A 120 -1.46 -8.58 -12.95
C PHE A 120 -0.12 -7.87 -12.88
N ASN A 121 0.28 -7.39 -11.70
CA ASN A 121 1.52 -6.66 -11.48
C ASN A 121 2.61 -7.50 -10.80
N GLY A 122 2.34 -8.78 -10.50
CA GLY A 122 3.32 -9.68 -9.89
C GLY A 122 3.68 -9.36 -8.42
N PHE A 123 2.84 -8.62 -7.69
CA PHE A 123 3.13 -8.20 -6.32
C PHE A 123 3.05 -9.33 -5.28
N GLN A 124 2.42 -10.45 -5.61
CA GLN A 124 2.19 -11.57 -4.71
C GLN A 124 3.05 -12.81 -5.04
N LYS A 125 3.91 -12.74 -6.06
CA LYS A 125 4.82 -13.83 -6.52
C LYS A 125 5.47 -14.60 -5.37
N ASP A 126 6.14 -13.87 -4.47
CA ASP A 126 6.91 -14.49 -3.37
C ASP A 126 6.03 -15.10 -2.27
N LYS A 127 4.74 -14.78 -2.27
CA LYS A 127 3.77 -15.22 -1.26
C LYS A 127 2.89 -16.36 -1.72
N LEU A 128 2.97 -16.77 -2.98
CA LEU A 128 2.19 -17.91 -3.51
C LEU A 128 2.46 -19.21 -2.74
N SER A 129 3.65 -19.35 -2.16
CA SER A 129 4.01 -20.47 -1.27
C SER A 129 3.07 -20.61 -0.05
N LEU A 130 2.43 -19.52 0.39
CA LEU A 130 1.48 -19.55 1.50
C LEU A 130 0.20 -20.34 1.18
N LEU A 131 -0.09 -20.55 -0.11
CA LEU A 131 -1.25 -21.31 -0.58
C LEU A 131 -0.96 -22.81 -0.76
N VAL A 132 0.32 -23.22 -0.77
CA VAL A 132 0.74 -24.62 -0.93
C VAL A 132 0.02 -25.58 0.02
N PRO A 133 -0.08 -25.33 1.33
CA PRO A 133 -0.75 -26.28 2.23
C PRO A 133 -2.28 -26.23 2.11
N LEU A 134 -2.85 -25.36 1.28
CA LEU A 134 -4.28 -25.04 1.27
C LEU A 134 -5.00 -25.48 -0.01
N ALA A 135 -4.26 -25.83 -1.06
CA ALA A 135 -4.83 -26.13 -2.37
C ALA A 135 -3.97 -27.13 -3.13
N SER A 136 -4.61 -27.99 -3.92
CA SER A 136 -3.94 -28.93 -4.82
C SER A 136 -3.60 -28.34 -6.18
N ASN A 137 -4.19 -27.20 -6.52
CA ASN A 137 -3.95 -26.51 -7.78
C ASN A 137 -4.02 -24.99 -7.59
N LEU A 138 -3.05 -24.28 -8.14
CA LEU A 138 -3.02 -22.83 -8.20
C LEU A 138 -3.14 -22.34 -9.63
N LYS A 139 -3.97 -21.31 -9.83
CA LYS A 139 -4.04 -20.58 -11.07
C LYS A 139 -3.67 -19.12 -10.84
N VAL A 140 -2.74 -18.60 -11.60
CA VAL A 140 -2.35 -17.20 -11.57
C VAL A 140 -2.82 -16.53 -12.85
N ILE A 141 -3.59 -15.46 -12.69
CA ILE A 141 -4.00 -14.58 -13.78
C ILE A 141 -3.11 -13.34 -13.68
N THR A 142 -2.32 -13.07 -14.71
CA THR A 142 -1.34 -11.98 -14.68
C THR A 142 -1.20 -11.27 -16.03
N GLY A 143 -0.60 -10.08 -16.05
CA GLY A 143 -0.22 -9.38 -17.28
C GLY A 143 1.20 -9.70 -17.75
N ASN A 144 1.98 -10.47 -16.97
CA ASN A 144 3.31 -10.91 -17.36
C ASN A 144 3.58 -12.37 -16.93
N PRO A 145 3.11 -13.36 -17.70
CA PRO A 145 3.22 -14.78 -17.34
C PRO A 145 4.66 -15.27 -17.13
N GLU A 146 5.61 -14.74 -17.90
CA GLU A 146 7.02 -15.18 -17.87
C GLU A 146 7.69 -14.88 -16.53
N GLU A 147 7.28 -13.80 -15.85
CA GLU A 147 7.80 -13.47 -14.52
C GLU A 147 7.46 -14.50 -13.43
N PHE A 148 6.44 -15.35 -13.67
CA PHE A 148 6.05 -16.40 -12.75
C PHE A 148 6.75 -17.74 -13.04
N SER A 149 7.49 -17.87 -14.15
CA SER A 149 8.21 -19.10 -14.50
C SER A 149 9.14 -19.61 -13.38
N PRO A 150 9.96 -18.76 -12.72
CA PRO A 150 10.80 -19.20 -11.60
C PRO A 150 9.99 -19.70 -10.40
N VAL A 151 8.92 -19.00 -10.05
CA VAL A 151 8.04 -19.36 -8.92
C VAL A 151 7.30 -20.67 -9.23
N ARG A 152 6.78 -20.83 -10.46
CA ARG A 152 6.13 -22.06 -10.92
C ARG A 152 7.03 -23.26 -10.74
N ARG A 153 8.27 -23.16 -11.24
CA ARG A 153 9.26 -24.23 -11.16
C ARG A 153 9.56 -24.57 -9.70
N ARG A 154 9.83 -23.55 -8.87
CA ARG A 154 10.09 -23.76 -7.45
C ARG A 154 8.92 -24.43 -6.74
N LEU A 155 7.69 -23.99 -6.98
CA LEU A 155 6.50 -24.56 -6.34
C LEU A 155 6.32 -26.06 -6.69
N TYR A 156 6.64 -26.43 -7.93
CA TYR A 156 6.61 -27.80 -8.38
C TYR A 156 7.76 -28.64 -7.83
N ASP A 157 9.00 -28.13 -7.91
CA ASP A 157 10.20 -28.85 -7.49
C ASP A 157 10.22 -29.09 -5.97
N ASP A 158 9.80 -28.11 -5.17
CA ASP A 158 9.85 -28.17 -3.69
C ASP A 158 8.61 -28.87 -3.09
N TRP A 159 7.43 -28.77 -3.71
CA TRP A 159 6.16 -29.26 -3.13
C TRP A 159 5.26 -30.09 -4.07
N GLY A 160 5.62 -30.27 -5.33
CA GLY A 160 4.79 -30.97 -6.31
C GLY A 160 3.52 -30.22 -6.73
N LEU A 161 3.41 -28.93 -6.38
CA LEU A 161 2.21 -28.15 -6.63
C LEU A 161 2.16 -27.69 -8.10
N ALA A 162 1.13 -28.12 -8.81
CA ALA A 162 0.85 -27.62 -10.15
C ALA A 162 0.35 -26.17 -10.09
N MET A 163 1.00 -25.29 -10.85
CA MET A 163 0.58 -23.91 -11.00
C MET A 163 0.46 -23.54 -12.48
N THR A 164 -0.75 -23.14 -12.88
CA THR A 164 -1.03 -22.58 -14.21
C THR A 164 -0.93 -21.06 -14.17
N VAL A 165 -0.29 -20.47 -15.16
CA VAL A 165 -0.17 -19.01 -15.30
C VAL A 165 -0.77 -18.61 -16.65
N THR A 166 -1.69 -17.64 -16.66
CA THR A 166 -2.44 -17.23 -17.85
C THR A 166 -2.74 -15.74 -17.81
N GLU A 167 -3.00 -15.14 -18.97
CA GLU A 167 -3.52 -13.77 -19.08
C GLU A 167 -5.06 -13.75 -19.16
N ASN A 168 -5.68 -14.91 -19.37
CA ASN A 168 -7.11 -15.05 -19.57
C ASN A 168 -7.86 -15.06 -18.23
N VAL A 169 -8.52 -13.94 -17.91
CA VAL A 169 -9.32 -13.76 -16.69
C VAL A 169 -10.44 -14.80 -16.55
N ASN A 170 -11.03 -15.26 -17.66
CA ASN A 170 -12.12 -16.23 -17.63
C ASN A 170 -11.68 -17.58 -17.05
N GLU A 171 -10.38 -17.87 -17.08
CA GLU A 171 -9.85 -19.08 -16.50
C GLU A 171 -9.89 -19.10 -14.96
N ALA A 172 -10.12 -17.97 -14.29
CA ALA A 172 -10.38 -17.95 -12.85
C ALA A 172 -11.67 -18.72 -12.48
N GLY A 173 -12.59 -18.88 -13.43
CA GLY A 173 -13.83 -19.63 -13.24
C GLY A 173 -13.58 -21.09 -12.84
N GLY A 174 -14.45 -21.60 -11.95
CA GLY A 174 -14.38 -22.98 -11.47
C GLY A 174 -13.38 -23.23 -10.34
N CYS A 175 -12.64 -22.22 -9.88
CA CYS A 175 -11.82 -22.34 -8.68
C CYS A 175 -12.67 -22.23 -7.41
N THR A 176 -12.29 -22.96 -6.35
CA THR A 176 -12.95 -22.87 -5.04
C THR A 176 -12.87 -21.45 -4.46
N PHE A 177 -11.71 -20.81 -4.61
CA PHE A 177 -11.48 -19.43 -4.22
C PHE A 177 -10.89 -18.62 -5.35
N VAL A 178 -11.30 -17.35 -5.45
CA VAL A 178 -10.69 -16.36 -6.33
C VAL A 178 -10.20 -15.21 -5.45
N ILE A 179 -8.89 -15.01 -5.41
CA ILE A 179 -8.24 -13.90 -4.72
C ILE A 179 -7.95 -12.83 -5.76
N ALA A 180 -8.72 -11.74 -5.73
CA ALA A 180 -8.61 -10.63 -6.66
C ALA A 180 -8.16 -9.34 -5.94
N PRO A 181 -6.91 -9.26 -5.48
CA PRO A 181 -6.37 -8.03 -4.93
C PRO A 181 -6.32 -7.00 -6.05
N ARG A 182 -6.93 -5.83 -5.82
CA ARG A 182 -7.04 -4.74 -6.82
C ARG A 182 -5.76 -4.60 -7.64
N THR A 183 -5.92 -4.63 -8.96
CA THR A 183 -4.92 -4.29 -9.94
C THR A 183 -5.60 -3.37 -10.92
N ASP A 184 -5.25 -2.11 -10.86
CA ASP A 184 -5.72 -1.15 -11.82
C ASP A 184 -5.22 -1.60 -13.19
N LYS A 185 -6.12 -1.93 -14.12
CA LYS A 185 -5.79 -2.04 -15.56
C LYS A 185 -5.47 -0.65 -16.15
N SER A 186 -5.69 0.43 -15.40
CA SER A 186 -5.48 1.79 -15.84
C SER A 186 -4.01 2.19 -15.68
N ASN A 187 -3.27 2.00 -16.77
CA ASN A 187 -2.04 2.69 -17.17
C ASN A 187 -0.82 2.67 -16.22
N PRO A 188 0.34 2.11 -16.65
CA PRO A 188 1.63 2.36 -16.02
C PRO A 188 2.10 3.81 -16.17
N ASP A 189 1.50 4.56 -17.10
CA ASP A 189 1.86 5.95 -17.38
C ASP A 189 0.84 6.89 -16.75
N GLY A 190 1.32 7.61 -15.72
CA GLY A 190 0.66 8.83 -15.24
C GLY A 190 0.77 9.97 -16.24
#